data_AF-A0A942RMG4-F1
#
_entry.id   AF-A0A942RMG4-F1
#
_cell.length_a   1.000
_cell.length_b   1.000
_cell.length_c   1.000
_cell.angle_alpha   90.00
_cell.angle_beta   90.00
_cell.angle_gamma   90.00
#
_symmetry.space_group_name_H-M   'P 1'
#
loop_
_entity.id
_entity.type
_entity.pdbx_description
1 polymer ?
#
loop_
_entity_poly.entity_id
_entity_poly.type
_entity_poly.pdbx_seq_one_letter_code
_entity_poly.pdbx_strand_id
1 'polypeptide(L)'
;MNKTRREFIKQSALLGATTTLIPAIPSFSFSEGAKSNAGKPIIISSANGKEAIKKAMEMIQQGSDALDAVIAGVNIVEDDPNDMSVGYGGLPNEEGVVE
;
A
#
# COMPACT_ATOMS: atom_id res chain seq x y z
N MET A 1 34.20 3.64 -8.71
CA MET A 1 33.89 4.70 -9.69
C MET A 1 32.46 5.17 -9.41
N ASN A 2 32.30 6.32 -8.76
CA ASN A 2 30.98 6.78 -8.29
C ASN A 2 30.19 7.35 -9.48
N LYS A 3 29.21 6.60 -9.99
CA LYS A 3 28.31 7.10 -11.04
C LYS A 3 27.38 8.15 -10.44
N THR A 4 27.34 9.35 -11.02
CA THR A 4 26.42 10.41 -10.60
C THR A 4 25.02 10.19 -11.20
N ARG A 5 23.96 10.71 -10.55
CA ARG A 5 22.56 10.60 -11.02
C ARG A 5 22.38 11.06 -12.47
N ARG A 6 23.11 12.11 -12.87
CA ARG A 6 23.11 12.64 -14.23
C ARG A 6 23.70 11.64 -15.24
N GLU A 7 24.77 10.95 -14.88
CA GLU A 7 25.37 9.91 -15.73
C GLU A 7 24.47 8.68 -15.85
N PHE A 8 23.71 8.35 -14.79
CA PHE A 8 22.70 7.31 -14.85
C PHE A 8 21.55 7.66 -15.82
N ILE A 9 20.99 8.88 -15.73
CA ILE A 9 19.91 9.33 -16.62
C ILE A 9 20.35 9.38 -18.09
N LYS A 10 21.59 9.80 -18.37
CA LYS A 10 22.13 9.77 -19.73
C LYS A 10 22.29 8.34 -20.26
N GLN A 11 22.77 7.42 -19.42
CA GLN A 11 22.93 6.02 -19.81
C GLN A 11 21.57 5.36 -20.08
N SER A 12 20.56 5.61 -19.25
CA SER A 12 19.22 5.06 -19.45
C SER A 12 18.53 5.65 -20.70
N ALA A 13 18.69 6.95 -20.97
CA ALA A 13 18.15 7.58 -22.18
C ALA A 13 18.78 7.02 -23.48
N LEU A 14 20.09 6.76 -23.48
CA LEU A 14 20.80 6.18 -24.63
C LEU A 14 20.39 4.73 -24.91
N LEU A 15 20.19 3.93 -23.86
CA LEU A 15 19.66 2.57 -23.97
C LEU A 15 18.21 2.55 -24.49
N GLY A 16 17.38 3.53 -24.08
CA GLY A 16 15.99 3.65 -24.56
C GLY A 16 15.85 4.16 -26.00
N ALA A 17 16.81 4.91 -26.52
CA ALA A 17 16.78 5.40 -27.90
C ALA A 17 17.26 4.34 -28.92
N THR A 18 18.20 3.47 -28.52
CA THR A 18 18.81 2.46 -29.40
C THR A 18 17.98 1.19 -29.58
N THR A 19 16.99 0.93 -28.71
CA THR A 19 16.05 -0.21 -28.81
C THR A 19 15.08 -0.12 -30.00
N THR A 20 14.90 1.05 -30.62
CA THR A 20 14.01 1.20 -31.80
C THR A 20 14.67 0.83 -33.13
N LEU A 21 16.00 0.64 -33.16
CA LEU A 21 16.76 0.38 -34.39
C LEU A 21 17.44 -1.00 -34.41
N ILE A 22 17.35 -1.79 -33.32
CA ILE A 22 17.97 -3.11 -33.21
C ILE A 22 16.86 -4.15 -33.03
N PRO A 23 16.59 -5.02 -34.03
CA PRO A 23 15.42 -5.92 -34.02
C PRO A 23 15.53 -7.13 -33.08
N ALA A 24 16.49 -7.16 -32.14
CA ALA A 24 16.76 -8.35 -31.32
C ALA A 24 17.46 -8.05 -29.99
N ILE A 25 16.98 -7.09 -29.19
CA ILE A 25 17.39 -7.01 -27.79
C ILE A 25 16.45 -7.89 -26.97
N PRO A 26 16.95 -8.89 -26.22
CA PRO A 26 16.10 -9.71 -25.36
C PRO A 26 15.38 -8.77 -24.39
N SER A 27 14.06 -8.92 -24.31
CA SER A 27 13.21 -8.18 -23.38
C SER A 27 13.79 -8.31 -21.97
N PHE A 28 14.33 -7.22 -21.43
CA PHE A 28 14.70 -7.16 -20.03
C PHE A 28 13.39 -7.13 -19.23
N SER A 29 12.94 -8.31 -18.80
CA SER A 29 11.92 -8.40 -17.76
C SER A 29 12.50 -7.77 -16.51
N PHE A 30 11.79 -6.78 -15.96
CA PHE A 30 11.97 -6.43 -14.57
C PHE A 30 11.65 -7.68 -13.77
N SER A 31 12.68 -8.30 -13.20
CA SER A 31 12.46 -9.27 -12.14
C SER A 31 11.75 -8.49 -11.05
N GLU A 32 10.46 -8.79 -10.82
CA GLU A 32 9.83 -8.54 -9.53
C GLU A 32 10.88 -8.95 -8.49
N GLY A 33 11.29 -8.01 -7.64
CA GLY A 33 12.30 -8.27 -6.63
C GLY A 33 11.94 -9.56 -5.92
N ALA A 34 12.90 -10.49 -5.83
CA ALA A 34 12.70 -11.81 -5.24
C ALA A 34 11.83 -11.65 -4.00
N LYS A 35 10.64 -12.28 -4.00
CA LYS A 35 9.78 -12.32 -2.82
C LYS A 35 10.67 -12.83 -1.70
N SER A 36 11.11 -11.93 -0.83
CA SER A 36 11.74 -12.31 0.41
C SER A 36 10.78 -13.29 1.08
N ASN A 37 11.29 -14.26 1.84
CA ASN A 37 10.44 -15.09 2.68
C ASN A 37 9.68 -14.14 3.62
N ALA A 38 8.52 -13.70 3.16
CA ALA A 38 7.72 -12.72 3.84
C ALA A 38 7.30 -13.42 5.12
N GLY A 39 7.73 -12.87 6.25
CA GLY A 39 7.24 -13.31 7.54
C GLY A 39 5.71 -13.38 7.51
N LYS A 40 5.14 -14.19 8.40
CA LYS A 40 3.68 -14.26 8.52
C LYS A 40 3.12 -12.83 8.63
N PRO A 41 2.03 -12.50 7.91
CA PRO A 41 1.45 -11.16 7.99
C PRO A 41 1.02 -10.85 9.42
N ILE A 42 1.27 -9.60 9.85
CA ILE A 42 0.93 -9.11 11.19
C ILE A 42 0.05 -7.88 11.01
N ILE A 43 -1.05 -7.83 11.74
CA ILE A 43 -1.97 -6.69 11.77
C ILE A 43 -2.23 -6.33 13.23
N ILE A 44 -2.19 -5.04 13.52
CA ILE A 44 -2.32 -4.48 14.87
C ILE A 44 -3.28 -3.30 14.79
N SER A 45 -4.16 -3.15 15.78
CA SER A 45 -5.09 -2.02 15.93
C SER A 45 -5.16 -1.54 17.38
N SER A 46 -5.82 -0.40 17.60
CA SER A 46 -6.37 0.01 18.90
C SER A 46 -7.42 -0.98 19.41
N ALA A 47 -7.84 -0.82 20.67
CA ALA A 47 -8.73 -1.73 21.37
C ALA A 47 -10.10 -1.94 20.68
N ASN A 48 -10.64 -0.93 20.00
CA ASN A 48 -11.91 -1.00 19.27
C ASN A 48 -11.79 -1.65 17.88
N GLY A 49 -10.58 -1.85 17.36
CA GLY A 49 -10.35 -2.37 15.99
C GLY A 49 -10.42 -3.89 15.81
N LYS A 50 -11.10 -4.63 16.69
CA LYS A 50 -11.11 -6.12 16.63
C LYS A 50 -11.66 -6.64 15.29
N GLU A 51 -12.79 -6.12 14.83
CA GLU A 51 -13.37 -6.52 13.54
C GLU A 51 -12.57 -5.96 12.36
N ALA A 52 -11.93 -4.79 12.52
CA ALA A 52 -11.01 -4.23 11.53
C ALA A 52 -9.80 -5.14 11.28
N ILE A 53 -9.14 -5.64 12.33
CA ILE A 53 -8.03 -6.60 12.22
C ILE A 53 -8.49 -7.86 11.47
N LYS A 54 -9.65 -8.40 11.85
CA LYS A 54 -10.18 -9.63 11.25
C LYS A 54 -10.41 -9.45 9.74
N LYS A 55 -11.04 -8.34 9.34
CA LYS A 55 -11.29 -8.04 7.93
C LYS A 55 -9.99 -7.83 7.14
N ALA A 56 -9.07 -7.03 7.68
CA ALA A 56 -7.79 -6.78 7.02
C ALA A 56 -6.96 -8.07 6.89
N MET A 57 -6.98 -8.95 7.90
CA MET A 57 -6.25 -10.21 7.89
C MET A 57 -6.81 -11.18 6.84
N GLU A 58 -8.13 -11.26 6.74
CA GLU A 58 -8.80 -12.04 5.70
C GLU A 58 -8.36 -11.59 4.29
N MET A 59 -8.35 -10.28 4.03
CA MET A 59 -7.96 -9.73 2.74
C MET A 59 -6.48 -9.97 2.43
N ILE A 60 -5.59 -9.81 3.41
CA ILE A 60 -4.15 -10.11 3.23
C ILE A 60 -3.95 -11.60 2.93
N GLN A 61 -4.67 -12.50 3.59
CA GLN A 61 -4.60 -13.94 3.31
C GLN A 61 -5.09 -14.29 1.90
N GLN A 62 -6.01 -13.50 1.34
CA GLN A 62 -6.48 -13.62 -0.04
C GLN A 62 -5.53 -13.00 -1.07
N GLY A 63 -4.41 -12.40 -0.63
CA GLY A 63 -3.42 -11.76 -1.50
C GLY A 63 -3.79 -10.35 -1.94
N SER A 64 -4.71 -9.69 -1.24
CA SER A 64 -5.03 -8.28 -1.47
C SER A 64 -3.85 -7.38 -1.11
N ASP A 65 -3.82 -6.18 -1.68
CA ASP A 65 -2.87 -5.16 -1.28
C ASP A 65 -3.05 -4.76 0.20
N ALA A 66 -1.93 -4.46 0.87
CA ALA A 66 -1.95 -4.14 2.29
C ALA A 66 -2.69 -2.83 2.58
N LEU A 67 -2.59 -1.82 1.70
CA LEU A 67 -3.29 -0.55 1.84
C LEU A 67 -4.80 -0.76 1.72
N ASP A 68 -5.24 -1.52 0.72
CA ASP A 68 -6.66 -1.82 0.52
C ASP A 68 -7.24 -2.60 1.71
N ALA A 69 -6.48 -3.56 2.24
CA ALA A 69 -6.88 -4.35 3.39
C ALA A 69 -7.06 -3.51 4.66
N VAL A 70 -6.15 -2.56 4.93
CA VAL A 70 -6.29 -1.69 6.11
C VAL A 70 -7.42 -0.69 5.95
N ILE A 71 -7.63 -0.12 4.76
CA ILE A 71 -8.76 0.78 4.47
C ILE A 71 -10.08 0.05 4.71
N ALA A 72 -10.25 -1.14 4.12
CA ALA A 72 -11.45 -1.93 4.33
C ALA A 72 -11.68 -2.33 5.80
N GLY A 73 -10.61 -2.49 6.58
CA GLY A 73 -10.68 -2.75 8.01
C GLY A 73 -11.16 -1.54 8.81
N VAL A 74 -10.53 -0.37 8.66
CA VAL A 74 -10.85 0.83 9.46
C VAL A 74 -12.25 1.37 9.20
N ASN A 75 -12.76 1.24 7.97
CA ASN A 75 -14.12 1.66 7.62
C ASN A 75 -15.19 1.00 8.49
N ILE A 76 -14.95 -0.24 8.97
CA ILE A 76 -15.90 -0.92 9.87
C ILE A 76 -16.13 -0.12 11.16
N VAL A 77 -15.07 0.50 11.69
CA VAL A 77 -15.16 1.30 12.91
C VAL A 77 -15.70 2.69 12.60
N GLU A 78 -15.25 3.30 11.50
CA GLU A 78 -15.71 4.64 11.08
C GLU A 78 -17.21 4.67 10.74
N ASP A 79 -17.75 3.57 10.21
CA ASP A 79 -19.17 3.46 9.83
C ASP A 79 -20.08 3.00 10.98
N ASP A 80 -19.54 2.62 12.15
CA ASP A 80 -20.36 2.19 13.30
C ASP A 80 -20.94 3.40 14.05
N PRO A 81 -22.27 3.64 14.01
CA PRO A 81 -22.89 4.74 14.75
C PRO A 81 -22.81 4.58 16.27
N ASN A 82 -22.46 3.38 16.77
CA ASN A 82 -22.31 3.13 18.20
C ASN A 82 -20.86 3.35 18.68
N ASP A 83 -19.89 3.50 17.77
CA ASP A 83 -18.54 3.93 18.15
C ASP A 83 -18.50 5.46 18.25
N MET A 84 -18.45 5.95 19.48
CA MET A 84 -18.47 7.39 19.76
C MET A 84 -17.08 8.04 19.69
N SER A 85 -16.06 7.28 19.32
CA SER A 85 -14.65 7.73 19.33
C SER A 85 -14.07 7.95 17.93
N VAL A 86 -14.69 7.41 16.88
CA VAL A 86 -14.17 7.45 15.51
C VAL A 86 -15.32 7.60 14.50
N GLY A 87 -15.15 8.46 13.50
CA GLY A 87 -16.01 8.51 12.32
C GLY A 87 -17.45 8.95 12.60
N TYR A 88 -18.42 8.24 12.01
CA TYR A 88 -19.82 8.63 11.95
C TYR A 88 -20.49 8.79 13.32
N GLY A 89 -20.17 7.92 14.28
CA GLY A 89 -20.67 8.01 15.65
C GLY A 89 -19.93 9.00 16.54
N GLY A 90 -18.84 9.61 16.03
CA GLY A 90 -17.92 10.46 16.78
C GLY A 90 -18.61 11.59 17.55
N LEU A 91 -18.12 11.83 18.78
CA LEU A 91 -18.59 12.95 19.59
C LEU A 91 -18.28 14.29 18.90
N PRO A 92 -19.24 15.24 18.88
CA PRO A 92 -19.01 16.55 18.29
C PRO A 92 -18.10 17.43 19.15
N ASN A 93 -17.55 18.47 18.52
CA ASN A 93 -16.89 19.59 19.17
C ASN A 93 -17.90 20.47 19.97
N GLU A 94 -17.42 21.56 20.58
CA GLU A 94 -18.26 22.46 21.40
C GLU A 94 -19.38 23.18 20.62
N GLU A 95 -19.27 23.24 19.30
CA GLU A 95 -20.28 23.81 18.40
C GLU A 95 -21.31 22.77 17.94
N GLY A 96 -21.17 21.51 18.37
CA GLY A 96 -22.05 20.43 17.97
C GLY A 96 -21.73 19.83 16.60
N VAL A 97 -20.52 20.05 16.07
CA VAL A 97 -20.07 19.55 14.76
C VAL A 97 -19.12 18.38 14.93
N VAL A 98 -19.33 17.30 14.17
CA VAL A 98 -18.42 16.15 14.08
C VAL A 98 -17.36 16.43 13.01
N GLU A 99 -16.09 16.15 13.31
CA GLU A 99 -14.90 16.45 12.48
C GLU A 99 -14.04 15.22 12.20
#